data_AF-A0AA34SFU5-F1
#
_entry.id   AF-A0AA34SFU5-F1
#
_cell.length_a   1.000
_cell.length_b   1.000
_cell.length_c   1.000
_cell.angle_alpha   90.00
_cell.angle_beta   90.00
_cell.angle_gamma   90.00
#
_symmetry.space_group_name_H-M   'P 1'
#
loop_
_entity.id
_entity.type
_entity.pdbx_description
1 polymer ?
#
loop_
_entity_poly.entity_id
_entity_poly.type
_entity_poly.pdbx_seq_one_letter_code
_entity_poly.pdbx_strand_id
1 'polypeptide(L)'
;MTRVFAFVLFACSSLSACVMSDFPLDENGQPIYPPEIIAALPEGVPPAIVFLAADGCYAYSIEVSEPVTGFPLYGRDGQRVCNAEAQARLAAIPDV
;
A
#
# COMPACT_ATOMS: atom_id res chain seq x y z
N MET A 1 -7.18 18.34 49.22
CA MET A 1 -8.19 18.41 48.14
C MET A 1 -7.45 18.53 46.82
N THR A 2 -7.42 17.42 46.10
CA THR A 2 -6.46 17.04 45.07
C THR A 2 -7.04 17.40 43.70
N ARG A 3 -6.64 18.53 43.11
CA ARG A 3 -7.22 19.02 41.84
C ARG A 3 -6.21 19.75 40.97
N VAL A 4 -5.11 19.09 40.59
CA VAL A 4 -4.23 19.59 39.49
C VAL A 4 -3.69 18.45 38.61
N PHE A 5 -3.88 17.17 38.96
CA PHE A 5 -3.12 16.06 38.39
C PHE A 5 -3.84 15.23 37.31
N ALA A 6 -4.76 15.83 36.55
CA ALA A 6 -5.58 15.08 35.58
C ALA A 6 -5.65 15.75 34.19
N PHE A 7 -4.56 16.36 33.72
CA PHE A 7 -4.52 16.92 32.35
C PHE A 7 -3.29 16.50 31.53
N VAL A 8 -2.44 15.60 32.04
CA VAL A 8 -1.20 15.16 31.36
C VAL A 8 -1.29 13.67 30.96
N LEU A 9 -2.47 13.22 30.54
CA LEU A 9 -2.72 11.87 30.00
C LEU A 9 -3.32 11.93 28.58
N PHE A 10 -2.96 12.97 27.83
CA PHE A 10 -3.17 13.07 26.39
C PHE A 10 -1.82 12.96 25.65
N ALA A 11 -0.92 12.14 26.19
CA ALA A 11 0.38 11.86 25.63
C ALA A 11 0.33 10.49 24.93
N CYS A 12 0.72 10.48 23.66
CA CYS A 12 1.00 9.28 22.86
C CYS A 12 -0.19 8.47 22.30
N SER A 13 -1.21 9.13 21.74
CA SER A 13 -1.95 8.54 20.60
C SER A 13 -1.20 8.72 19.29
N SER A 14 0.13 8.63 19.33
CA SER A 14 0.99 8.33 18.19
C SER A 14 0.74 6.87 17.81
N LEU A 15 -0.41 6.60 17.17
CA LEU A 15 -0.49 5.44 16.29
C LEU A 15 0.49 5.72 15.16
N SER A 16 1.74 5.34 15.39
CA SER A 16 2.67 4.97 14.36
C SER A 16 1.97 3.89 13.56
N ALA A 17 1.31 4.28 12.46
CA ALA A 17 0.94 3.34 11.43
C ALA A 17 2.28 2.82 10.91
N CYS A 18 2.69 1.65 11.40
CA CYS A 18 3.76 0.90 10.76
C CYS A 18 3.39 0.81 9.28
N VAL A 19 4.26 1.30 8.41
CA VAL A 19 4.24 1.05 6.97
C VAL A 19 4.01 -0.44 6.76
N MET A 20 2.75 -0.80 6.53
CA MET A 20 2.34 -2.17 6.33
C MET A 20 2.75 -2.48 4.89
N SER A 21 3.72 -3.38 4.71
CA SER A 21 4.14 -3.78 3.38
C SER A 21 2.93 -4.23 2.57
N ASP A 22 2.78 -3.70 1.35
CA ASP A 22 1.66 -4.01 0.46
C ASP A 22 1.64 -5.48 0.00
N PHE A 23 2.73 -6.21 0.26
CA PHE A 23 2.91 -7.60 -0.14
C PHE A 23 3.16 -8.52 1.06
N PRO A 24 2.65 -9.76 1.03
CA PRO A 24 2.98 -10.77 2.01
C PRO A 24 4.47 -11.10 1.97
N LEU A 25 5.06 -11.48 3.11
CA LEU A 25 6.46 -11.87 3.21
C LEU A 25 6.59 -13.41 3.25
N ASP A 26 7.71 -13.93 2.74
CA ASP A 26 8.08 -15.35 2.84
C ASP A 26 8.71 -15.71 4.20
N GLU A 27 9.13 -16.97 4.35
CA GLU A 27 9.87 -17.49 5.51
C GLU A 27 11.12 -16.67 5.88
N ASN A 28 11.76 -16.07 4.88
CA ASN A 28 13.00 -15.30 5.01
C ASN A 28 12.75 -13.79 5.14
N GLY A 29 11.48 -13.37 5.24
CA GLY A 29 11.10 -11.96 5.31
C GLY A 29 11.19 -11.21 3.99
N GLN A 30 11.28 -11.90 2.85
CA GLN A 30 11.27 -11.29 1.52
C GLN A 30 9.84 -11.10 1.00
N PRO A 31 9.51 -9.98 0.34
CA PRO A 31 8.19 -9.80 -0.26
C PRO A 31 7.90 -10.82 -1.36
N ILE A 32 6.71 -11.41 -1.31
CA ILE A 32 6.16 -12.31 -2.32
C ILE A 32 5.29 -11.48 -3.27
N TYR A 33 5.76 -11.33 -4.50
CA TYR A 33 5.05 -10.60 -5.53
C TYR A 33 4.12 -11.52 -6.34
N PRO A 34 2.84 -11.16 -6.53
CA PRO A 34 1.97 -11.83 -7.48
C PRO A 34 2.58 -11.97 -8.89
N PRO A 35 2.40 -13.11 -9.56
CA PRO A 35 2.99 -13.36 -10.88
C PRO A 35 2.47 -12.38 -11.94
N GLU A 36 1.23 -11.90 -11.84
CA GLU A 36 0.70 -10.87 -12.75
C GLU A 36 1.47 -9.55 -12.68
N ILE A 37 2.01 -9.17 -11.51
CA ILE A 37 2.80 -7.96 -11.34
C ILE A 37 4.15 -8.13 -12.03
N ILE A 38 4.82 -9.25 -11.77
CA ILE A 38 6.11 -9.56 -12.38
C ILE A 38 6.02 -9.58 -13.90
N ALA A 39 4.93 -10.14 -14.44
CA ALA A 39 4.70 -10.20 -15.89
C ALA A 39 4.32 -8.85 -16.53
N ALA A 40 3.80 -7.91 -15.74
CA ALA A 40 3.39 -6.58 -16.19
C ALA A 40 4.49 -5.51 -16.05
N LEU A 41 5.54 -5.79 -15.27
CA LEU A 41 6.60 -4.82 -15.05
C LEU A 41 7.37 -4.54 -16.35
N PRO A 42 7.67 -3.25 -16.64
CA PRO A 42 8.56 -2.91 -17.74
C PRO A 42 9.94 -3.52 -17.54
N GLU A 43 10.64 -3.80 -18.64
CA GLU A 43 11.99 -4.36 -18.58
C GLU A 43 12.94 -3.46 -17.77
N GLY A 44 13.68 -4.09 -16.85
CA GLY A 44 14.62 -3.40 -15.97
C GLY A 44 14.00 -2.76 -14.73
N VAL A 45 12.68 -2.83 -14.54
CA VAL A 45 12.01 -2.31 -13.35
C VAL A 45 11.98 -3.37 -12.24
N PRO A 46 12.54 -3.10 -11.04
CA PRO A 46 12.49 -4.04 -9.95
C PRO A 46 11.09 -4.11 -9.33
N PRO A 47 10.61 -5.30 -8.88
CA PRO A 47 9.29 -5.43 -8.24
C PRO A 47 9.15 -4.65 -6.92
N ALA A 48 10.27 -4.35 -6.27
CA ALA A 48 10.32 -3.66 -4.98
C ALA A 48 9.80 -2.21 -5.02
N ILE A 49 9.68 -1.61 -6.21
CA ILE A 49 9.14 -0.25 -6.34
C ILE A 49 7.65 -0.21 -6.69
N VAL A 50 7.00 -1.38 -6.72
CA VAL A 50 5.56 -1.52 -6.90
C VAL A 50 4.89 -1.33 -5.55
N PHE A 51 3.73 -0.69 -5.54
CA PHE A 51 2.88 -0.50 -4.36
C PHE A 51 1.40 -0.62 -4.77
N LEU A 52 0.53 -0.83 -3.78
CA LEU A 52 -0.92 -0.85 -3.99
C LEU A 52 -1.46 0.57 -3.82
N ALA A 53 -2.00 1.16 -4.89
CA ALA A 53 -2.57 2.49 -4.82
C ALA A 53 -3.98 2.48 -4.18
N ALA A 54 -4.44 3.64 -3.74
CA ALA A 54 -5.71 3.80 -3.02
C ALA A 54 -6.95 3.41 -3.84
N ASP A 55 -6.82 3.34 -5.16
CA ASP A 55 -7.87 2.88 -6.08
C ASP A 55 -7.95 1.34 -6.20
N GLY A 56 -7.16 0.60 -5.40
CA GLY A 56 -7.14 -0.85 -5.40
C GLY A 56 -6.33 -1.47 -6.53
N CYS A 57 -5.58 -0.66 -7.28
CA CYS A 57 -4.74 -1.11 -8.39
C CYS A 57 -3.26 -0.88 -8.12
N TYR A 58 -2.40 -1.67 -8.77
CA TYR A 58 -0.96 -1.55 -8.59
C TYR A 58 -0.40 -0.37 -9.39
N ALA A 59 0.58 0.29 -8.79
CA ALA A 59 1.36 1.35 -9.39
C ALA A 59 2.84 1.16 -9.01
N TYR A 60 3.74 1.81 -9.73
CA TYR A 60 5.16 1.82 -9.39
C TYR A 60 5.70 3.25 -9.40
N SER A 61 6.67 3.53 -8.53
CA SER A 61 7.30 4.84 -8.45
C SER A 61 8.82 4.71 -8.42
N ILE A 62 9.49 5.54 -9.20
CA ILE A 62 10.95 5.70 -9.14
C ILE A 62 11.39 6.74 -8.10
N GLU A 63 10.45 7.53 -7.58
CA GLU A 63 10.69 8.58 -6.59
C GLU A 63 10.04 8.19 -5.25
N VAL A 64 10.74 8.49 -4.16
CA VAL A 64 10.19 8.36 -2.81
C VAL A 64 9.43 9.65 -2.49
N SER A 65 8.10 9.56 -2.36
CA SER A 65 7.22 10.68 -2.04
C SER A 65 6.21 10.30 -0.96
N GLU A 66 5.74 11.31 -0.21
CA GLU A 66 4.68 11.17 0.79
C GLU A 66 3.60 12.25 0.55
N PRO A 67 2.36 11.86 0.18
CA PRO A 67 1.89 10.49 -0.07
C PRO A 67 2.58 9.85 -1.28
N VAL A 68 2.68 8.52 -1.28
CA VAL A 68 3.28 7.78 -2.40
C VAL A 68 2.46 8.04 -3.67
N THR A 69 3.14 8.51 -4.70
CA THR A 69 2.58 8.77 -6.03
C THR A 69 3.40 8.03 -7.07
N GLY A 70 2.77 7.52 -8.12
CA GLY A 70 3.49 6.75 -9.13
C GLY A 70 2.71 6.55 -10.41
N PHE A 71 3.28 5.75 -11.30
CA PHE A 71 2.70 5.40 -12.58
C PHE A 71 1.84 4.13 -12.45
N PRO A 72 0.64 4.10 -13.06
CA PRO A 72 -0.18 2.91 -13.06
C PRO A 72 0.52 1.75 -13.78
N LEU A 73 0.40 0.55 -13.21
CA LEU A 73 0.91 -0.68 -13.80
C LEU A 73 -0.13 -1.26 -14.77
N TYR A 74 0.28 -1.52 -16.00
CA TYR A 74 -0.58 -2.11 -17.04
C TYR A 74 -0.09 -3.50 -17.43
N GLY A 75 -1.03 -4.42 -17.57
CA GLY A 75 -0.78 -5.75 -18.12
C GLY A 75 -0.58 -5.72 -19.63
N ARG A 76 -0.21 -6.87 -20.20
CA ARG A 76 0.00 -7.03 -21.65
C ARG A 76 -1.26 -6.83 -22.48
N ASP A 77 -2.43 -6.94 -21.86
CA ASP A 77 -3.75 -6.68 -22.41
C ASP A 77 -4.14 -5.19 -22.41
N GLY A 78 -3.27 -4.32 -21.91
CA GLY A 78 -3.52 -2.89 -21.77
C GLY A 78 -4.48 -2.54 -20.62
N GLN A 79 -4.87 -3.52 -19.80
CA GLN A 79 -5.69 -3.29 -18.62
C GLN A 79 -4.81 -2.99 -17.41
N ARG A 80 -5.37 -2.28 -16.42
CA ARG A 80 -4.66 -2.05 -15.15
C ARG A 80 -4.58 -3.35 -14.37
N VAL A 81 -3.40 -3.60 -13.78
CA VAL A 81 -3.24 -4.72 -12.87
C VAL A 81 -3.78 -4.30 -11.51
N CYS A 82 -4.83 -4.98 -11.04
CA CYS A 82 -5.52 -4.59 -9.82
C CYS A 82 -5.67 -5.75 -8.84
N ASN A 83 -5.70 -5.42 -7.55
CA ASN A 83 -5.91 -6.39 -6.49
C ASN A 83 -7.42 -6.60 -6.30
N ALA A 84 -7.91 -7.82 -6.57
CA ALA A 84 -9.33 -8.13 -6.50
C ALA A 84 -9.93 -7.93 -5.09
N GLU A 85 -9.17 -8.25 -4.05
CA GLU A 85 -9.62 -8.09 -2.67
C GLU A 85 -9.70 -6.61 -2.28
N ALA A 86 -8.71 -5.81 -2.66
CA ALA A 86 -8.73 -4.36 -2.43
C ALA A 86 -9.90 -3.69 -3.15
N GLN A 87 -10.15 -4.07 -4.41
CA GLN A 87 -11.32 -3.60 -5.16
C GLN A 87 -12.65 -4.01 -4.52
N ALA A 88 -12.76 -5.25 -4.04
CA ALA A 88 -13.95 -5.70 -3.33
C ALA A 88 -14.19 -4.90 -2.03
N ARG A 89 -13.12 -4.57 -1.30
CA ARG A 89 -13.20 -3.69 -0.12
C ARG A 89 -13.66 -2.29 -0.49
N LEU A 90 -13.12 -1.70 -1.56
CA LEU A 90 -13.54 -0.39 -2.06
C LEU A 90 -15.04 -0.40 -2.45
N ALA A 91 -15.48 -1.43 -3.16
CA ALA A 91 -16.88 -1.58 -3.56
C ALA A 91 -17.85 -1.81 -2.39
N ALA A 92 -17.35 -2.26 -1.23
CA ALA A 92 -18.12 -2.48 -0.02
C ALA A 92 -18.25 -1.23 0.86
N ILE A 93 -17.63 -0.10 0.49
CA ILE A 93 -17.79 1.18 1.20
C ILE A 93 -19.10 1.82 0.71
N PRO A 94 -20.15 1.91 1.54
CA PRO A 94 -21.35 2.65 1.16
C PRO A 94 -21.00 4.14 1.08
N ASP A 95 -21.34 4.78 -0.05
CA ASP A 95 -21.19 6.22 -0.34
C ASP A 95 -19.77 6.73 -0.69
N VAL A 96 -19.05 6.06 -1.59
CA VAL A 96 -18.08 6.70 -2.52
C VAL A 96 -18.70 6.87 -3.89
#